data_AF-A0ABD1PGC9-F1
#
_entry.id   AF-A0ABD1PGC9-F1
#
_cell.length_a   1.000
_cell.length_b   1.000
_cell.length_c   1.000
_cell.angle_alpha   90.00
_cell.angle_beta   90.00
_cell.angle_gamma   90.00
#
_symmetry.space_group_name_H-M   'P 1'
#
loop_
_entity.id
_entity.type
_entity.pdbx_description
1 polymer ?
#
loop_
_entity_poly.entity_id
_entity_poly.type
_entity_poly.pdbx_seq_one_letter_code
_entity_poly.pdbx_strand_id
1 'polypeptide(L)'
;MAIRNFYNQVKGLKVKELPAHVKPMLSIDFLKNSVKRGLDNYHAKYIQTSSIDPLYHVCFGGMIFSYLVALPEERRHLEHQQHAKEHGDLLWASSSSSSSAYQSIASNWPRQNSQTFIVPNVVHTNNRTVSPQIKGTGKQDKKDGVPERVLSATFADLPAPQLKWEKMATAPVPRLDGAAMQIKDLLYVFAGYGTINYVHSHIDIYNFTDNTWGGRFDMPKEMAHSHLGMATDGRYIYVVTGQYGPQCRGPTARTFVLDTETKQWRDMLPLPVPRYAPATQLWRGRLHVMGGSKENRHTPALEHWSIAVKDGEALEKEWRTEIPIPRGGPHRACVVVNDRLYVIGGQEGDFMAKPGSPIFKCSRRNEVVYGDVYMLDDDMKWKVLPPMPKPDSHIEFAWVIVNNSIVIVGGTTDKHPVTKKMTLVGEILKFQLDTQKWSVVGKLPYRVKTTLVGFWNGMLYFTSGQRDKGPDDPAPKKVIGEMWRTNLSL
;
A
#
# COMPACT_ATOMS: atom_id res chain seq x y z
N MET A 1 -25.45 30.19 -41.19
CA MET A 1 -25.17 31.59 -41.59
C MET A 1 -26.41 32.51 -41.52
N ALA A 2 -27.61 32.07 -41.89
CA ALA A 2 -28.82 32.91 -41.91
C ALA A 2 -29.24 33.53 -40.55
N ILE A 3 -29.17 32.77 -39.45
CA ILE A 3 -29.61 33.23 -38.11
C ILE A 3 -28.72 34.37 -37.57
N ARG A 4 -27.42 34.33 -37.85
CA ARG A 4 -26.46 35.35 -37.39
C ARG A 4 -26.68 36.69 -38.09
N ASN A 5 -27.03 36.66 -39.38
CA ASN A 5 -27.37 37.85 -40.16
C ASN A 5 -28.71 38.45 -39.70
N PHE A 6 -29.71 37.61 -39.41
CA PHE A 6 -30.99 38.05 -38.86
C PHE A 6 -30.85 38.68 -37.47
N TYR A 7 -30.07 38.06 -36.57
CA TYR A 7 -29.80 38.62 -35.25
C TYR A 7 -29.11 39.99 -35.33
N ASN A 8 -28.13 40.15 -36.21
CA ASN A 8 -27.45 41.42 -36.41
C ASN A 8 -28.36 42.53 -36.98
N GLN A 9 -29.40 42.19 -37.74
CA GLN A 9 -30.40 43.16 -38.23
C GLN A 9 -31.38 43.61 -37.13
N VAL A 10 -31.65 42.76 -36.15
CA VAL A 10 -32.65 43.02 -35.11
C VAL A 10 -32.01 43.58 -33.82
N LYS A 11 -30.71 43.33 -33.62
CA LYS A 11 -29.94 43.77 -32.45
C LYS A 11 -29.77 45.30 -32.45
N GLY A 12 -30.69 46.00 -31.79
CA GLY A 12 -30.64 47.45 -31.59
C GLY A 12 -31.94 48.19 -31.91
N LEU A 13 -32.92 47.52 -32.52
CA LEU A 13 -34.22 48.12 -32.83
C LEU A 13 -35.11 48.20 -31.58
N LYS A 14 -35.85 49.30 -31.43
CA LYS A 14 -36.89 49.38 -30.40
C LYS A 14 -38.04 48.44 -30.77
N VAL A 15 -38.75 47.89 -29.79
CA VAL A 15 -39.84 46.91 -29.99
C VAL A 15 -40.91 47.39 -31.00
N LYS A 16 -41.13 48.71 -31.11
CA LYS A 16 -42.06 49.33 -32.06
C LYS A 16 -41.61 49.20 -33.53
N GLU A 17 -40.30 49.12 -33.78
CA GLU A 17 -39.63 49.13 -35.09
C GLU A 17 -39.37 47.73 -35.66
N LEU A 18 -39.75 46.68 -34.93
CA LEU A 18 -39.58 45.29 -35.37
C LEU A 18 -40.47 44.97 -36.58
N PRO A 19 -39.98 44.15 -37.54
CA PRO A 19 -40.78 43.70 -38.67
C PRO A 19 -42.08 43.02 -38.22
N ALA A 20 -43.18 43.25 -38.96
CA ALA A 20 -44.52 42.78 -38.59
C ALA A 20 -44.63 41.25 -38.41
N HIS A 21 -43.78 40.47 -39.07
CA HIS A 21 -43.72 39.01 -38.93
C HIS A 21 -43.00 38.52 -37.65
N VAL A 22 -42.25 39.39 -36.96
CA VAL A 22 -41.50 39.05 -35.73
C VAL A 22 -42.29 39.43 -34.47
N LYS A 23 -43.12 40.47 -34.55
CA LYS A 23 -43.96 40.94 -33.43
C LYS A 23 -44.84 39.84 -32.80
N PRO A 24 -45.49 38.94 -33.56
CA PRO A 24 -46.27 37.84 -32.99
C PRO A 24 -45.42 36.80 -32.24
N MET A 25 -44.15 36.63 -32.63
CA MET A 25 -43.22 35.67 -32.01
C MET A 25 -42.66 36.17 -30.67
N LEU A 26 -42.82 37.46 -30.36
CA LEU A 26 -42.45 38.08 -29.09
C LEU A 26 -43.62 38.17 -28.11
N SER A 27 -44.81 37.68 -28.49
CA SER A 27 -45.94 37.64 -27.57
C SER A 27 -45.68 36.61 -26.47
N ILE A 28 -46.16 36.93 -25.26
CA ILE A 28 -46.04 36.04 -24.10
C ILE A 28 -46.68 34.67 -24.38
N ASP A 29 -47.75 34.63 -25.18
CA ASP A 29 -48.44 33.39 -25.54
C ASP A 29 -47.64 32.55 -26.54
N PHE A 30 -46.96 33.18 -27.50
CA PHE A 30 -46.06 32.47 -28.41
C PHE A 30 -44.84 31.90 -27.65
N LEU A 31 -44.30 32.66 -26.69
CA LEU A 31 -43.21 32.20 -25.84
C LEU A 31 -43.65 31.01 -24.97
N LYS A 32 -44.82 31.11 -24.31
CA LYS A 32 -45.39 30.01 -23.49
C LYS A 32 -45.63 28.76 -24.33
N ASN A 33 -46.20 28.89 -25.52
CA ASN A 33 -46.46 27.75 -26.39
C ASN A 33 -45.16 27.14 -26.94
N SER A 34 -44.15 27.95 -27.26
CA SER A 34 -42.85 27.46 -27.71
C SER A 34 -42.09 26.72 -26.60
N VAL A 35 -42.12 27.26 -25.38
CA VAL A 35 -41.53 26.61 -24.19
C VAL A 35 -42.24 25.31 -23.88
N LYS A 36 -43.59 25.29 -23.89
CA LYS A 36 -44.37 24.07 -23.69
C LYS A 36 -44.04 23.00 -24.73
N ARG A 37 -43.97 23.37 -26.01
CA ARG A 37 -43.59 22.46 -27.10
C ARG A 37 -42.14 21.95 -26.96
N GLY A 38 -41.24 22.78 -26.45
CA GLY A 38 -39.86 22.40 -26.13
C GLY A 38 -39.79 21.39 -24.98
N LEU A 39 -40.57 21.61 -23.92
CA LEU A 39 -40.70 20.69 -22.80
C LEU A 39 -41.35 19.36 -23.20
N ASP A 40 -42.41 19.38 -24.00
CA ASP A 40 -43.09 18.18 -24.49
C ASP A 40 -42.14 17.35 -25.39
N ASN A 41 -41.38 18.00 -26.28
CA ASN A 41 -40.37 17.34 -27.11
C ASN A 41 -39.20 16.78 -26.28
N TYR A 42 -38.79 17.49 -25.23
CA TYR A 42 -37.76 17.02 -24.31
C TYR A 42 -38.24 15.81 -23.50
N HIS A 43 -39.49 15.83 -23.02
CA HIS A 43 -40.09 14.74 -22.27
C HIS A 43 -40.22 13.47 -23.12
N ALA A 44 -40.70 13.60 -24.36
CA ALA A 44 -40.80 12.48 -25.30
C ALA A 44 -39.43 11.91 -25.70
N LYS A 45 -38.41 12.77 -25.83
CA LYS A 45 -37.08 12.36 -26.30
C LYS A 45 -36.21 11.73 -25.21
N TYR A 46 -36.35 12.13 -23.95
CA TYR A 46 -35.41 11.75 -22.88
C TYR A 46 -36.05 11.02 -21.69
N ILE A 47 -37.30 11.34 -21.32
CA ILE A 47 -37.95 10.73 -20.16
C ILE A 47 -38.64 9.41 -20.55
N GLN A 48 -39.37 9.38 -21.67
CA GLN A 48 -40.03 8.15 -22.15
C GLN A 48 -39.04 7.11 -22.70
N THR A 49 -37.84 7.52 -23.10
CA THR A 49 -36.78 6.64 -23.64
C THR A 49 -35.75 6.20 -22.60
N SER A 50 -35.87 6.65 -21.35
CA SER A 50 -34.91 6.39 -20.25
C SER A 50 -33.44 6.70 -20.60
N SER A 51 -33.18 7.78 -21.36
CA SER A 51 -31.83 8.18 -21.76
C SER A 51 -31.14 9.03 -20.67
N ILE A 52 -29.88 8.71 -20.36
CA ILE A 52 -29.07 9.39 -19.32
C ILE A 52 -28.37 10.67 -19.83
N ASP A 53 -28.34 10.89 -21.14
CA ASP A 53 -27.62 11.99 -21.81
C ASP A 53 -27.90 13.41 -21.26
N PRO A 54 -29.11 13.77 -20.78
CA PRO A 54 -29.33 15.10 -20.23
C PRO A 54 -28.52 15.36 -18.95
N LEU A 55 -28.23 14.33 -18.16
CA LEU A 55 -27.41 14.44 -16.96
C LEU A 55 -25.95 14.77 -17.34
N TYR A 56 -25.44 14.13 -18.41
CA TYR A 56 -24.11 14.43 -18.95
C TYR A 56 -24.02 15.87 -19.48
N HIS A 57 -25.04 16.38 -20.16
CA HIS A 57 -25.02 17.76 -20.65
C HIS A 57 -25.02 18.81 -19.52
N VAL A 58 -25.74 18.56 -18.41
CA VAL A 58 -25.72 19.43 -17.23
C VAL A 58 -24.37 19.36 -16.51
N CYS A 59 -23.83 18.14 -16.32
CA CYS A 59 -22.54 17.95 -15.65
C CYS A 59 -21.37 18.54 -16.46
N PHE A 60 -21.31 18.31 -17.77
CA PHE A 60 -20.27 18.88 -18.63
C PHE A 60 -20.45 20.38 -18.88
N GLY A 61 -21.69 20.85 -19.05
CA GLY A 61 -22.00 22.27 -19.19
C GLY A 61 -21.61 23.08 -17.94
N GLY A 62 -21.89 22.53 -16.75
CA GLY A 62 -21.49 23.13 -15.47
C GLY A 62 -19.97 23.22 -15.30
N MET A 63 -19.22 22.19 -15.71
CA MET A 63 -17.75 22.22 -15.67
C MET A 63 -17.15 23.26 -16.62
N ILE A 64 -17.67 23.37 -17.85
CA ILE A 64 -17.18 24.36 -18.83
C ILE A 64 -17.50 25.78 -18.35
N PHE A 65 -18.69 26.03 -17.81
CA PHE A 65 -19.06 27.35 -17.30
C PHE A 65 -18.24 27.73 -16.06
N SER A 66 -18.02 26.80 -15.13
CA SER A 66 -17.13 26.99 -13.98
C SER A 66 -15.71 27.37 -14.41
N TYR A 67 -15.17 26.71 -15.43
CA TYR A 67 -13.85 27.01 -15.95
C TYR A 67 -13.79 28.40 -16.62
N LEU A 68 -14.82 28.77 -17.38
CA LEU A 68 -14.91 30.10 -18.01
C LEU A 68 -15.06 31.24 -17.01
N VAL A 69 -15.73 31.02 -15.88
CA VAL A 69 -15.86 32.00 -14.79
C VAL A 69 -14.54 32.14 -14.01
N ALA A 70 -13.77 31.06 -13.84
CA ALA A 70 -12.50 31.07 -13.11
C ALA A 70 -11.30 31.56 -13.94
N LEU A 71 -11.37 31.46 -15.28
CA LEU A 71 -10.33 31.84 -16.23
C LEU A 71 -9.74 33.26 -16.03
N PRO A 72 -10.53 34.31 -15.74
CA PRO A 72 -10.01 35.66 -15.47
C PRO A 72 -9.22 35.79 -14.16
N GLU A 73 -9.49 34.95 -13.15
CA GLU A 73 -8.72 34.93 -11.90
C GLU A 73 -7.42 34.16 -12.08
N GLU A 74 -7.46 33.04 -12.80
CA GLU A 74 -6.28 32.23 -13.11
C GLU A 74 -5.27 33.01 -13.97
N ARG A 75 -5.75 33.86 -14.90
CA ARG A 75 -4.92 34.77 -15.68
C ARG A 75 -4.21 35.82 -14.82
N ARG A 76 -4.95 36.44 -13.89
CA ARG A 76 -4.36 37.40 -12.92
C ARG A 76 -3.33 36.73 -12.01
N HIS A 77 -3.57 35.49 -11.61
CA HIS A 77 -2.62 34.74 -10.78
C HIS A 77 -1.32 34.42 -11.55
N LEU A 78 -1.41 34.08 -12.83
CA LEU A 78 -0.25 33.84 -13.70
C LEU A 78 0.53 35.13 -13.98
N GLU A 79 -0.15 36.25 -14.21
CA GLU A 79 0.46 37.57 -14.36
C GLU A 79 1.20 37.99 -13.08
N HIS A 80 0.60 37.78 -11.90
CA HIS A 80 1.28 38.01 -10.61
C HIS A 80 2.50 37.09 -10.39
N GLN A 81 2.44 35.83 -10.81
CA GLN A 81 3.58 34.90 -10.73
C GLN A 81 4.72 35.28 -11.68
N GLN A 82 4.42 35.81 -12.86
CA GLN A 82 5.42 36.32 -13.80
C GLN A 82 6.05 37.61 -13.27
N HIS A 83 5.25 38.54 -12.76
CA HIS A 83 5.73 39.76 -12.11
C HIS A 83 6.61 39.47 -10.87
N ALA A 84 6.26 38.45 -10.07
CA ALA A 84 7.06 38.02 -8.91
C ALA A 84 8.38 37.35 -9.31
N LYS A 85 8.47 36.72 -10.49
CA LYS A 85 9.71 36.16 -11.03
C LYS A 85 10.62 37.22 -11.65
N GLU A 86 10.05 38.26 -12.25
CA GLU A 86 10.82 39.35 -12.86
C GLU A 86 11.34 40.36 -11.82
N HIS A 87 10.65 40.50 -10.67
CA HIS A 87 11.00 41.46 -9.62
C HIS A 87 11.47 40.82 -8.30
N GLY A 88 11.61 39.49 -8.22
CA GLY A 88 11.91 38.75 -6.98
C GLY A 88 13.39 38.63 -6.59
N ASP A 89 14.33 39.07 -7.44
CA ASP A 89 15.78 38.95 -7.16
C ASP A 89 16.41 40.22 -6.55
N LEU A 90 15.63 41.27 -6.30
CA LEU A 90 16.09 42.44 -5.56
C LEU A 90 15.19 42.66 -4.34
N LEU A 91 15.77 42.41 -3.16
CA LEU A 91 15.43 42.95 -1.84
C LEU A 91 14.91 41.94 -0.80
N TRP A 92 15.76 41.79 0.23
CA TRP A 92 15.53 41.29 1.59
C TRP A 92 15.79 39.82 1.94
N ALA A 93 17.07 39.55 2.18
CA ALA A 93 17.48 38.88 3.41
C ALA A 93 17.15 39.76 4.63
N SER A 94 16.26 39.32 5.51
CA SER A 94 16.52 39.12 6.95
C SER A 94 15.22 38.81 7.73
N SER A 95 15.44 37.96 8.73
CA SER A 95 14.56 37.39 9.76
C SER A 95 13.47 38.29 10.36
N SER A 96 12.29 37.74 10.63
CA SER A 96 11.90 37.27 11.99
C SER A 96 10.46 36.72 12.05
N SER A 97 10.27 35.89 13.07
CA SER A 97 9.19 34.98 13.44
C SER A 97 7.77 35.53 13.55
N SER A 98 6.78 34.69 13.21
CA SER A 98 5.65 34.39 14.13
C SER A 98 5.02 33.03 13.78
N SER A 99 5.15 32.09 14.72
CA SER A 99 4.59 30.75 14.70
C SER A 99 3.25 30.75 15.44
N SER A 100 2.19 30.23 14.80
CA SER A 100 0.97 29.82 15.50
C SER A 100 1.17 28.42 16.06
N ALA A 101 1.21 28.33 17.39
CA ALA A 101 1.39 27.10 18.13
C ALA A 101 0.17 26.17 18.03
N TYR A 102 0.40 24.93 17.61
CA TYR A 102 -0.37 23.78 18.10
C TYR A 102 0.62 22.89 18.85
N GLN A 103 0.47 22.83 20.17
CA GLN A 103 1.24 21.97 21.04
C GLN A 103 0.75 20.52 20.88
N SER A 104 1.55 19.66 20.25
CA SER A 104 1.57 18.24 20.57
C SER A 104 2.70 18.00 21.56
N ILE A 105 2.37 17.60 22.78
CA ILE A 105 3.33 17.21 23.81
C ILE A 105 3.98 15.90 23.35
N ALA A 106 5.11 16.00 22.64
CA ALA A 106 6.01 14.89 22.43
C ALA A 106 7.01 14.87 23.59
N SER A 107 6.91 13.84 24.40
CA SER A 107 7.81 13.50 25.50
C SER A 107 9.27 13.43 25.05
N ASN A 108 10.11 14.19 25.75
CA ASN A 108 11.57 14.16 25.68
C ASN A 108 12.11 12.73 25.91
N TRP A 109 12.81 12.16 24.92
CA TRP A 109 13.75 11.05 25.13
C TRP A 109 15.15 11.47 24.67
N PRO A 110 16.21 11.19 25.45
CA PRO A 110 17.57 11.61 25.15
C PRO A 110 18.17 10.79 24.00
N ARG A 111 18.99 11.45 23.16
CA ARG A 111 19.83 10.80 22.14
C ARG A 111 20.74 9.75 22.80
N GLN A 112 20.49 8.48 22.53
CA GLN A 112 21.52 7.45 22.71
C GLN A 112 22.53 7.54 21.56
N ASN A 113 23.81 7.63 21.92
CA ASN A 113 24.93 7.55 20.98
C ASN A 113 24.86 6.22 20.21
N SER A 114 24.57 6.28 18.92
CA SER A 114 24.67 5.14 18.01
C SER A 114 26.14 4.81 17.78
N GLN A 115 26.58 3.63 18.23
CA GLN A 115 27.92 3.11 17.91
C GLN A 115 27.99 2.78 16.41
N THR A 116 28.93 3.41 15.72
CA THR A 116 29.28 3.14 14.32
C THR A 116 30.11 1.85 14.25
N PHE A 117 29.70 0.89 13.43
CA PHE A 117 30.46 -0.33 13.15
C PHE A 117 31.15 -0.23 11.78
N ILE A 118 32.45 -0.51 11.74
CA ILE A 118 33.24 -0.57 10.50
C ILE A 118 33.27 -2.04 10.06
N VAL A 119 32.80 -2.33 8.83
CA VAL A 119 32.85 -3.66 8.22
C VAL A 119 34.01 -3.71 7.23
N PRO A 120 35.07 -4.49 7.48
CA PRO A 120 36.14 -4.66 6.50
C PRO A 120 35.71 -5.62 5.37
N ASN A 121 36.00 -5.27 4.12
CA ASN A 121 35.84 -6.15 2.97
C ASN A 121 36.84 -7.30 3.02
N VAL A 122 36.35 -8.55 3.11
CA VAL A 122 37.21 -9.75 2.97
C VAL A 122 37.36 -10.08 1.49
N VAL A 123 38.55 -9.83 0.93
CA VAL A 123 38.96 -10.37 -0.37
C VAL A 123 39.66 -11.72 -0.13
N HIS A 124 39.15 -12.78 -0.75
CA HIS A 124 39.82 -14.09 -0.79
C HIS A 124 41.04 -14.04 -1.71
N THR A 125 42.24 -14.25 -1.15
CA THR A 125 43.42 -14.74 -1.91
C THR A 125 44.31 -15.64 -1.05
N ASN A 126 44.81 -16.71 -1.68
CA ASN A 126 45.50 -17.88 -1.12
C ASN A 126 46.89 -17.62 -0.48
N ASN A 127 47.21 -18.49 0.50
CA ASN A 127 48.50 -18.98 1.00
C ASN A 127 49.81 -18.24 0.64
N ARG A 128 50.53 -17.76 1.67
CA ARG A 128 51.92 -18.17 2.03
C ARG A 128 52.39 -17.54 3.35
N THR A 129 53.09 -18.34 4.13
CA THR A 129 53.80 -18.09 5.41
C THR A 129 54.91 -17.06 5.26
N VAL A 130 55.03 -16.06 6.18
CA VAL A 130 56.27 -15.54 6.81
C VAL A 130 55.92 -14.74 8.09
N SER A 131 56.72 -14.93 9.14
CA SER A 131 56.70 -14.33 10.50
C SER A 131 56.99 -12.81 10.56
N PRO A 132 56.76 -12.12 11.71
CA PRO A 132 56.75 -10.66 11.78
C PRO A 132 58.09 -10.02 12.20
N GLN A 133 58.44 -8.89 11.59
CA GLN A 133 59.39 -7.93 12.16
C GLN A 133 58.82 -6.51 12.18
N ILE A 134 58.89 -5.90 13.37
CA ILE A 134 58.56 -4.52 13.67
C ILE A 134 59.82 -3.66 13.46
N LYS A 135 59.70 -2.53 12.74
CA LYS A 135 60.29 -1.21 13.09
C LYS A 135 60.10 -0.18 11.96
N GLY A 136 59.78 1.06 12.36
CA GLY A 136 60.33 2.26 11.71
C GLY A 136 59.38 3.16 10.90
N THR A 137 58.76 4.10 11.60
CA THR A 137 58.65 5.55 11.27
C THR A 137 58.62 6.02 9.81
N GLY A 138 57.54 6.74 9.46
CA GLY A 138 57.65 7.96 8.66
C GLY A 138 56.77 8.07 7.41
N LYS A 139 56.07 9.22 7.36
CA LYS A 139 55.47 9.91 6.20
C LYS A 139 54.03 9.55 5.81
N GLN A 140 53.20 10.60 5.90
CA GLN A 140 51.90 10.75 5.26
C GLN A 140 52.02 10.46 3.76
N ASP A 141 51.30 9.44 3.31
CA ASP A 141 50.86 9.35 1.92
C ASP A 141 49.34 9.20 1.92
N LYS A 142 48.68 10.21 1.36
CA LYS A 142 47.28 10.13 0.91
C LYS A 142 47.21 9.00 -0.12
N LYS A 143 46.62 7.87 0.23
CA LYS A 143 46.13 6.89 -0.74
C LYS A 143 44.63 6.71 -0.56
N ASP A 144 43.96 6.84 -1.68
CA ASP A 144 42.53 6.79 -1.87
C ASP A 144 41.90 5.61 -1.11
N GLY A 145 41.24 5.94 -0.01
CA GLY A 145 40.42 5.01 0.72
C GLY A 145 39.27 4.56 -0.19
N VAL A 146 39.16 3.25 -0.38
CA VAL A 146 37.92 2.61 -0.83
C VAL A 146 36.78 3.24 -0.01
N PRO A 147 35.69 3.74 -0.62
CA PRO A 147 34.65 4.41 0.14
C PRO A 147 34.00 3.41 1.10
N GLU A 148 34.40 3.43 2.37
CA GLU A 148 33.76 2.70 3.45
C GLU A 148 32.36 3.28 3.64
N ARG A 149 31.35 2.51 3.24
CA ARG A 149 29.96 2.89 3.39
C ARG A 149 29.55 2.67 4.84
N VAL A 150 29.49 3.76 5.61
CA VAL A 150 28.87 3.76 6.94
C VAL A 150 27.36 3.61 6.77
N LEU A 151 26.84 2.39 6.91
CA LEU A 151 25.42 2.19 7.17
C LEU A 151 25.17 2.55 8.64
N SER A 152 24.09 3.30 8.93
CA SER A 152 23.63 3.40 10.32
C SER A 152 23.40 1.99 10.86
N ALA A 153 23.83 1.72 12.09
CA ALA A 153 23.70 0.41 12.74
C ALA A 153 22.26 -0.14 12.70
N THR A 154 21.26 0.74 12.59
CA THR A 154 19.84 0.41 12.42
C THR A 154 19.53 -0.39 11.15
N PHE A 155 20.39 -0.37 10.12
CA PHE A 155 20.12 -0.91 8.79
C PHE A 155 21.10 -2.00 8.33
N ALA A 156 22.03 -2.40 9.20
CA ALA A 156 22.94 -3.50 8.92
C ALA A 156 22.23 -4.86 9.10
N ASP A 157 22.78 -5.90 8.47
CA ASP A 157 22.34 -7.25 8.79
C ASP A 157 22.68 -7.58 10.25
N LEU A 158 21.76 -8.24 10.93
CA LEU A 158 21.99 -8.69 12.29
C LEU A 158 22.75 -10.02 12.28
N PRO A 159 23.58 -10.31 13.29
CA PRO A 159 24.12 -11.65 13.49
C PRO A 159 22.99 -12.67 13.64
N ALA A 160 23.12 -13.81 12.95
CA ALA A 160 22.11 -14.87 12.98
C ALA A 160 22.78 -16.23 12.75
N PRO A 161 22.23 -17.31 13.32
CA PRO A 161 22.64 -18.65 12.95
C PRO A 161 22.30 -18.92 11.47
N GLN A 162 23.16 -19.70 10.80
CA GLN A 162 22.87 -20.17 9.45
C GLN A 162 21.91 -21.34 9.51
N LEU A 163 20.89 -21.31 8.65
CA LEU A 163 19.92 -22.40 8.52
C LEU A 163 20.19 -23.20 7.25
N LYS A 164 19.92 -24.51 7.30
CA LYS A 164 20.01 -25.38 6.13
C LYS A 164 18.71 -25.26 5.34
N TRP A 165 18.77 -24.60 4.19
CA TRP A 165 17.63 -24.41 3.31
C TRP A 165 17.60 -25.45 2.19
N GLU A 166 16.39 -25.92 1.88
CA GLU A 166 16.08 -26.84 0.80
C GLU A 166 15.13 -26.17 -0.19
N LYS A 167 15.37 -26.35 -1.49
CA LYS A 167 14.47 -25.88 -2.54
C LYS A 167 13.30 -26.85 -2.71
N MET A 168 12.11 -26.29 -2.83
CA MET A 168 10.86 -26.99 -3.07
C MET A 168 10.35 -26.71 -4.49
N ALA A 169 9.20 -27.28 -4.86
CA ALA A 169 8.57 -27.02 -6.14
C ALA A 169 8.28 -25.52 -6.29
N THR A 170 8.77 -24.94 -7.38
CA THR A 170 8.64 -23.50 -7.66
C THR A 170 7.20 -23.16 -7.99
N ALA A 171 6.72 -22.02 -7.48
CA ALA A 171 5.40 -21.51 -7.77
C ALA A 171 5.18 -21.37 -9.28
N PRO A 172 3.96 -21.65 -9.80
CA PRO A 172 3.67 -21.58 -11.22
C PRO A 172 3.95 -20.21 -11.84
N VAL A 173 3.87 -19.14 -11.04
CA VAL A 173 4.21 -17.77 -11.45
C VAL A 173 4.90 -17.01 -10.31
N PRO A 174 5.85 -16.10 -10.63
CA PRO A 174 6.43 -15.20 -9.65
C PRO A 174 5.45 -14.07 -9.27
N ARG A 175 5.49 -13.64 -8.01
CA ARG A 175 4.57 -12.65 -7.44
C ARG A 175 5.24 -11.68 -6.48
N LEU A 176 4.85 -10.42 -6.55
CA LEU A 176 5.16 -9.35 -5.58
C LEU A 176 3.84 -8.80 -5.02
N ASP A 177 3.78 -8.49 -3.73
CA ASP A 177 2.56 -8.01 -3.04
C ASP A 177 1.33 -8.94 -3.27
N GLY A 178 1.59 -10.25 -3.42
CA GLY A 178 0.57 -11.27 -3.34
C GLY A 178 0.14 -11.50 -1.89
N ALA A 179 -0.84 -12.37 -1.69
CA ALA A 179 -1.27 -12.79 -0.37
C ALA A 179 -1.21 -14.30 -0.22
N ALA A 180 -1.11 -14.80 1.00
CA ALA A 180 -1.18 -16.22 1.26
C ALA A 180 -1.92 -16.55 2.53
N MET A 181 -2.68 -17.64 2.51
CA MET A 181 -3.33 -18.21 3.69
C MET A 181 -3.06 -19.72 3.73
N GLN A 182 -2.57 -20.20 4.87
CA GLN A 182 -2.42 -21.62 5.11
C GLN A 182 -3.70 -22.18 5.73
N ILE A 183 -4.19 -23.28 5.18
CA ILE A 183 -5.26 -24.10 5.78
C ILE A 183 -4.75 -25.53 5.78
N LYS A 184 -4.53 -26.08 6.98
CA LYS A 184 -3.96 -27.42 7.18
C LYS A 184 -2.63 -27.58 6.40
N ASP A 185 -2.56 -28.55 5.50
CA ASP A 185 -1.42 -28.90 4.67
C ASP A 185 -1.42 -28.19 3.30
N LEU A 186 -2.29 -27.18 3.11
CA LEU A 186 -2.38 -26.40 1.88
C LEU A 186 -2.03 -24.94 2.12
N LEU A 187 -1.23 -24.36 1.22
CA LEU A 187 -0.95 -22.93 1.15
C LEU A 187 -1.64 -22.34 -0.09
N TYR A 188 -2.65 -21.50 0.14
CA TYR A 188 -3.36 -20.79 -0.91
C TYR A 188 -2.64 -19.47 -1.18
N VAL A 189 -2.12 -19.29 -2.40
CA VAL A 189 -1.37 -18.11 -2.82
C VAL A 189 -2.15 -17.31 -3.84
N PHE A 190 -2.50 -16.08 -3.47
CA PHE A 190 -3.40 -15.19 -4.20
C PHE A 190 -2.63 -14.15 -4.99
N ALA A 191 -2.98 -14.02 -6.27
CA ALA A 191 -2.72 -12.85 -7.11
C ALA A 191 -1.30 -12.26 -7.01
N GLY A 192 -1.17 -10.95 -6.78
CA GLY A 192 0.07 -10.19 -6.78
C GLY A 192 0.50 -9.71 -8.17
N TYR A 193 1.50 -8.83 -8.19
CA TYR A 193 2.14 -8.36 -9.41
C TYR A 193 3.06 -9.43 -9.99
N GLY A 194 2.88 -9.74 -11.28
CA GLY A 194 3.93 -10.36 -12.07
C GLY A 194 4.92 -9.30 -12.60
N THR A 195 4.41 -8.14 -12.97
CA THR A 195 5.17 -6.92 -13.27
C THR A 195 4.37 -5.71 -12.86
N ILE A 196 4.94 -4.50 -12.85
CA ILE A 196 4.18 -3.28 -12.52
C ILE A 196 2.97 -3.03 -13.46
N ASN A 197 3.00 -3.58 -14.67
CA ASN A 197 1.93 -3.47 -15.68
C ASN A 197 0.95 -4.66 -15.68
N TYR A 198 1.22 -5.69 -14.90
CA TYR A 198 0.45 -6.93 -14.95
C TYR A 198 0.30 -7.55 -13.55
N VAL A 199 -0.94 -7.79 -13.18
CA VAL A 199 -1.34 -8.47 -11.94
C VAL A 199 -1.99 -9.79 -12.29
N HIS A 200 -1.75 -10.79 -11.45
CA HIS A 200 -2.44 -12.08 -11.55
C HIS A 200 -3.83 -11.98 -10.94
N SER A 201 -4.78 -12.78 -11.42
CA SER A 201 -6.19 -12.81 -10.97
C SER A 201 -6.66 -14.23 -10.62
N HIS A 202 -5.74 -15.05 -10.11
CA HIS A 202 -5.99 -16.44 -9.75
C HIS A 202 -5.30 -16.80 -8.45
N ILE A 203 -5.74 -17.92 -7.87
CA ILE A 203 -5.12 -18.57 -6.72
C ILE A 203 -4.32 -19.77 -7.22
N ASP A 204 -3.11 -19.96 -6.70
CA ASP A 204 -2.36 -21.20 -6.80
C ASP A 204 -2.30 -21.89 -5.43
N ILE A 205 -2.46 -23.21 -5.39
CA ILE A 205 -2.45 -23.99 -4.14
C ILE A 205 -1.22 -24.89 -4.13
N TYR A 206 -0.38 -24.71 -3.11
CA TYR A 206 0.73 -25.60 -2.81
C TYR A 206 0.32 -26.62 -1.75
N ASN A 207 0.65 -27.89 -2.00
CA ASN A 207 0.45 -28.99 -1.07
C ASN A 207 1.77 -29.31 -0.36
N PHE A 208 1.81 -29.13 0.96
CA PHE A 208 3.00 -29.39 1.76
C PHE A 208 3.34 -30.89 1.87
N THR A 209 2.37 -31.78 1.68
CA THR A 209 2.52 -33.23 1.84
C THR A 209 3.31 -33.85 0.69
N ASP A 210 3.00 -33.47 -0.55
CA ASP A 210 3.60 -34.05 -1.76
C ASP A 210 4.58 -33.10 -2.49
N ASN A 211 4.77 -31.87 -2.00
CA ASN A 211 5.62 -30.85 -2.62
C ASN A 211 5.20 -30.52 -4.06
N THR A 212 3.90 -30.30 -4.27
CA THR A 212 3.36 -29.94 -5.59
C THR A 212 2.47 -28.71 -5.55
N TRP A 213 2.34 -28.06 -6.71
CA TRP A 213 1.33 -27.04 -6.96
C TRP A 213 0.20 -27.69 -7.76
N GLY A 214 -0.92 -28.01 -7.09
CA GLY A 214 -1.96 -28.87 -7.67
C GLY A 214 -3.24 -28.13 -8.07
N GLY A 215 -3.58 -27.03 -7.40
CA GLY A 215 -4.85 -26.31 -7.61
C GLY A 215 -4.64 -24.92 -8.19
N ARG A 216 -5.43 -24.57 -9.21
CA ARG A 216 -5.59 -23.20 -9.70
C ARG A 216 -7.04 -22.89 -10.00
N PHE A 217 -7.51 -21.73 -9.56
CA PHE A 217 -8.81 -21.20 -9.98
C PHE A 217 -8.83 -19.67 -9.91
N ASP A 218 -9.76 -19.09 -10.67
CA ASP A 218 -9.85 -17.65 -10.85
C ASP A 218 -10.50 -16.95 -9.65
N MET A 219 -10.08 -15.71 -9.46
CA MET A 219 -10.69 -14.78 -8.53
C MET A 219 -11.88 -14.05 -9.18
N PRO A 220 -12.83 -13.52 -8.38
CA PRO A 220 -13.86 -12.63 -8.91
C PRO A 220 -13.21 -11.46 -9.65
N LYS A 221 -13.71 -11.15 -10.85
CA LYS A 221 -13.16 -10.11 -11.74
C LYS A 221 -12.96 -8.76 -11.05
N GLU A 222 -13.87 -8.43 -10.14
CA GLU A 222 -13.94 -7.15 -9.44
C GLU A 222 -13.13 -7.12 -8.12
N MET A 223 -12.49 -8.23 -7.76
CA MET A 223 -11.67 -8.31 -6.56
C MET A 223 -10.33 -7.59 -6.73
N ALA A 224 -9.80 -7.05 -5.64
CA ALA A 224 -8.43 -6.54 -5.61
C ALA A 224 -7.40 -7.65 -5.92
N HIS A 225 -6.25 -7.24 -6.43
CA HIS A 225 -5.20 -8.16 -6.92
C HIS A 225 -3.92 -8.11 -6.09
N SER A 226 -3.74 -7.12 -5.22
CA SER A 226 -2.56 -7.00 -4.34
C SER A 226 -2.92 -6.22 -3.09
N HIS A 227 -2.03 -6.20 -2.09
CA HIS A 227 -2.22 -5.38 -0.88
C HIS A 227 -3.52 -5.72 -0.13
N LEU A 228 -3.89 -7.00 -0.16
CA LEU A 228 -5.16 -7.50 0.37
C LEU A 228 -5.12 -7.55 1.90
N GLY A 229 -6.23 -7.21 2.54
CA GLY A 229 -6.49 -7.64 3.91
C GLY A 229 -7.10 -9.04 3.86
N MET A 230 -6.52 -10.03 4.54
CA MET A 230 -7.05 -11.39 4.51
C MET A 230 -6.98 -12.08 5.88
N ALA A 231 -7.97 -12.93 6.14
CA ALA A 231 -8.01 -13.81 7.31
C ALA A 231 -8.75 -15.11 6.97
N THR A 232 -8.57 -16.15 7.79
CA THR A 232 -9.23 -17.46 7.61
C THR A 232 -9.73 -18.03 8.92
N ASP A 233 -10.90 -18.67 8.90
CA ASP A 233 -11.44 -19.43 10.03
C ASP A 233 -11.09 -20.93 9.94
N GLY A 234 -10.23 -21.30 8.99
CA GLY A 234 -9.82 -22.69 8.74
C GLY A 234 -10.61 -23.39 7.64
N ARG A 235 -11.66 -22.77 7.11
CA ARG A 235 -12.34 -23.21 5.87
C ARG A 235 -12.61 -22.04 4.93
N TYR A 236 -13.11 -20.95 5.45
CA TYR A 236 -13.43 -19.76 4.67
C TYR A 236 -12.27 -18.79 4.71
N ILE A 237 -11.90 -18.26 3.55
CA ILE A 237 -10.92 -17.19 3.43
C ILE A 237 -11.66 -15.90 3.14
N TYR A 238 -11.57 -14.95 4.07
CA TYR A 238 -12.15 -13.62 3.97
C TYR A 238 -11.12 -12.70 3.32
N VAL A 239 -11.49 -12.09 2.20
CA VAL A 239 -10.66 -11.11 1.48
C VAL A 239 -11.33 -9.75 1.59
N VAL A 240 -10.64 -8.81 2.19
CA VAL A 240 -11.12 -7.46 2.44
C VAL A 240 -10.22 -6.49 1.70
N THR A 241 -10.81 -5.64 0.86
CA THR A 241 -10.15 -4.47 0.27
C THR A 241 -8.85 -4.82 -0.47
N GLY A 242 -8.02 -3.82 -0.72
CA GLY A 242 -6.73 -3.93 -1.40
C GLY A 242 -6.75 -3.23 -2.75
N GLN A 243 -5.68 -3.37 -3.51
CA GLN A 243 -5.49 -2.63 -4.74
C GLN A 243 -6.10 -3.32 -5.96
N TYR A 244 -6.93 -2.59 -6.71
CA TYR A 244 -7.53 -3.11 -7.94
C TYR A 244 -6.64 -2.87 -9.16
N GLY A 245 -6.26 -3.95 -9.85
CA GLY A 245 -5.50 -3.87 -11.10
C GLY A 245 -4.01 -3.49 -10.94
N PRO A 246 -3.30 -3.31 -12.07
CA PRO A 246 -1.87 -3.01 -12.09
C PRO A 246 -1.61 -1.52 -11.81
N GLN A 247 -0.33 -1.13 -11.87
CA GLN A 247 0.14 0.23 -11.59
C GLN A 247 -0.28 0.73 -10.21
N CYS A 248 -0.15 2.02 -9.94
CA CYS A 248 -0.48 2.58 -8.64
C CYS A 248 -1.97 2.94 -8.53
N ARG A 249 -2.84 2.05 -9.00
CA ARG A 249 -4.29 2.22 -8.90
C ARG A 249 -4.73 2.32 -7.43
N GLY A 250 -5.90 2.94 -7.23
CA GLY A 250 -6.50 3.09 -5.92
C GLY A 250 -6.98 1.74 -5.34
N PRO A 251 -7.13 1.67 -4.01
CA PRO A 251 -7.78 0.54 -3.38
C PRO A 251 -9.30 0.52 -3.67
N THR A 252 -9.94 -0.62 -3.44
CA THR A 252 -11.40 -0.80 -3.48
C THR A 252 -11.94 -1.10 -2.08
N ALA A 253 -13.21 -0.77 -1.79
CA ALA A 253 -13.84 -1.15 -0.53
C ALA A 253 -14.45 -2.57 -0.55
N ARG A 254 -14.47 -3.24 -1.70
CA ARG A 254 -15.13 -4.55 -1.87
C ARG A 254 -14.50 -5.64 -1.00
N THR A 255 -15.34 -6.54 -0.54
CA THR A 255 -14.96 -7.69 0.28
C THR A 255 -15.60 -8.95 -0.28
N PHE A 256 -14.91 -10.07 -0.12
CA PHE A 256 -15.30 -11.37 -0.67
C PHE A 256 -14.97 -12.46 0.34
N VAL A 257 -15.65 -13.59 0.22
CA VAL A 257 -15.34 -14.80 0.96
C VAL A 257 -15.22 -15.96 -0.02
N LEU A 258 -14.17 -16.76 0.18
CA LEU A 258 -13.95 -18.00 -0.53
C LEU A 258 -14.26 -19.16 0.40
N ASP A 259 -15.20 -20.03 0.00
CA ASP A 259 -15.31 -21.37 0.59
C ASP A 259 -14.28 -22.29 -0.07
N THR A 260 -13.28 -22.73 0.68
CA THR A 260 -12.20 -23.55 0.11
C THR A 260 -12.60 -24.99 -0.20
N GLU A 261 -13.68 -25.49 0.37
CA GLU A 261 -14.18 -26.84 0.05
C GLU A 261 -14.93 -26.86 -1.28
N THR A 262 -15.83 -25.89 -1.49
CA THR A 262 -16.63 -25.79 -2.73
C THR A 262 -15.95 -24.98 -3.83
N LYS A 263 -14.87 -24.27 -3.49
CA LYS A 263 -14.14 -23.32 -4.36
C LYS A 263 -15.03 -22.22 -4.92
N GLN A 264 -16.07 -21.87 -4.17
CA GLN A 264 -17.03 -20.83 -4.56
C GLN A 264 -16.72 -19.52 -3.84
N TRP A 265 -16.91 -18.44 -4.58
CA TRP A 265 -16.80 -17.09 -4.08
C TRP A 265 -18.18 -16.51 -3.78
N ARG A 266 -18.26 -15.72 -2.71
CA ARG A 266 -19.43 -14.89 -2.41
C ARG A 266 -18.98 -13.48 -2.09
N ASP A 267 -19.81 -12.50 -2.44
CA ASP A 267 -19.63 -11.11 -1.99
C ASP A 267 -19.91 -10.99 -0.49
N MET A 268 -19.22 -10.04 0.14
CA MET A 268 -19.46 -9.63 1.52
C MET A 268 -19.72 -8.13 1.61
N LEU A 269 -20.12 -7.67 2.80
CA LEU A 269 -20.34 -6.24 3.05
C LEU A 269 -19.06 -5.44 2.80
N PRO A 270 -19.10 -4.43 1.90
CA PRO A 270 -17.93 -3.61 1.63
C PRO A 270 -17.51 -2.83 2.89
N LEU A 271 -16.23 -2.49 2.99
CA LEU A 271 -15.77 -1.55 4.01
C LEU A 271 -16.45 -0.18 3.86
N PRO A 272 -16.60 0.60 4.95
CA PRO A 272 -17.14 1.96 4.87
C PRO A 272 -16.36 2.87 3.92
N VAL A 273 -15.04 2.67 3.82
CA VAL A 273 -14.15 3.38 2.89
C VAL A 273 -13.07 2.42 2.36
N PRO A 274 -12.56 2.62 1.12
CA PRO A 274 -11.45 1.84 0.59
C PRO A 274 -10.18 1.93 1.44
N ARG A 275 -9.45 0.81 1.54
CA ARG A 275 -8.22 0.75 2.33
C ARG A 275 -7.10 -0.04 1.67
N TYR A 276 -5.90 0.52 1.69
CA TYR A 276 -4.72 -0.07 1.07
C TYR A 276 -3.87 -0.81 2.10
N ALA A 277 -3.61 -2.11 1.88
CA ALA A 277 -2.81 -2.99 2.75
C ALA A 277 -3.13 -2.86 4.26
N PRO A 278 -4.40 -3.05 4.67
CA PRO A 278 -4.76 -3.03 6.09
C PRO A 278 -4.23 -4.25 6.84
N ALA A 279 -3.99 -4.09 8.14
CA ALA A 279 -3.85 -5.21 9.06
C ALA A 279 -5.23 -5.88 9.22
N THR A 280 -5.33 -7.18 8.94
CA THR A 280 -6.60 -7.91 8.97
C THR A 280 -6.42 -9.25 9.66
N GLN A 281 -7.31 -9.59 10.60
CA GLN A 281 -7.30 -10.89 11.26
C GLN A 281 -8.68 -11.24 11.85
N LEU A 282 -8.96 -12.54 12.00
CA LEU A 282 -10.10 -13.02 12.78
C LEU A 282 -9.74 -13.09 14.26
N TRP A 283 -10.58 -12.48 15.10
CA TRP A 283 -10.44 -12.52 16.55
C TRP A 283 -11.82 -12.56 17.19
N ARG A 284 -12.04 -13.51 18.10
CA ARG A 284 -13.32 -13.68 18.84
C ARG A 284 -14.56 -13.73 17.94
N GLY A 285 -14.46 -14.45 16.81
CA GLY A 285 -15.56 -14.61 15.86
C GLY A 285 -15.87 -13.37 15.02
N ARG A 286 -14.99 -12.36 15.04
CA ARG A 286 -15.13 -11.13 14.26
C ARG A 286 -13.94 -10.94 13.34
N LEU A 287 -14.20 -10.48 12.13
CA LEU A 287 -13.18 -10.09 11.18
C LEU A 287 -12.79 -8.65 11.48
N HIS A 288 -11.58 -8.45 12.00
CA HIS A 288 -11.03 -7.14 12.33
C HIS A 288 -10.17 -6.62 11.17
N VAL A 289 -10.39 -5.36 10.79
CA VAL A 289 -9.67 -4.66 9.71
C VAL A 289 -9.24 -3.31 10.24
N MET A 290 -7.94 -3.04 10.24
CA MET A 290 -7.40 -1.83 10.88
C MET A 290 -6.18 -1.26 10.17
N GLY A 291 -5.97 0.03 10.35
CA GLY A 291 -4.80 0.71 9.80
C GLY A 291 -4.85 0.80 8.28
N GLY A 292 -3.74 0.47 7.62
CA GLY A 292 -3.58 0.65 6.18
C GLY A 292 -3.30 2.11 5.79
N SER A 293 -3.17 2.35 4.49
CA SER A 293 -3.21 3.71 3.93
C SER A 293 -4.61 4.06 3.42
N LYS A 294 -4.93 5.35 3.46
CA LYS A 294 -6.05 5.93 2.69
C LYS A 294 -5.81 5.76 1.18
N GLU A 295 -6.80 6.12 0.37
CA GLU A 295 -6.78 5.95 -1.10
C GLU A 295 -5.56 6.57 -1.80
N ASN A 296 -4.99 7.63 -1.21
CA ASN A 296 -3.78 8.27 -1.73
C ASN A 296 -2.50 7.43 -1.53
N ARG A 297 -2.61 6.25 -0.90
CA ARG A 297 -1.53 5.31 -0.55
C ARG A 297 -0.44 5.89 0.34
N HIS A 298 -0.66 7.10 0.87
CA HIS A 298 0.35 7.82 1.62
C HIS A 298 -0.06 8.06 3.07
N THR A 299 -1.28 8.54 3.29
CA THR A 299 -1.76 8.92 4.61
C THR A 299 -2.11 7.67 5.42
N PRO A 300 -1.46 7.45 6.57
CA PRO A 300 -1.84 6.40 7.50
C PRO A 300 -3.30 6.56 7.94
N ALA A 301 -4.07 5.48 7.86
CA ALA A 301 -5.40 5.41 8.44
C ALA A 301 -5.30 4.87 9.87
N LEU A 302 -6.14 5.37 10.77
CA LEU A 302 -6.22 4.93 12.18
C LEU A 302 -7.47 4.09 12.46
N GLU A 303 -8.39 4.09 11.51
CA GLU A 303 -9.68 3.42 11.63
C GLU A 303 -9.49 1.92 11.82
N HIS A 304 -10.33 1.36 12.68
CA HIS A 304 -10.42 -0.05 12.99
C HIS A 304 -11.89 -0.41 12.94
N TRP A 305 -12.23 -1.41 12.14
CA TRP A 305 -13.57 -1.94 12.03
C TRP A 305 -13.59 -3.42 12.32
N SER A 306 -14.73 -3.92 12.79
CA SER A 306 -14.97 -5.34 12.90
C SER A 306 -16.36 -5.72 12.44
N ILE A 307 -16.50 -6.94 11.95
CA ILE A 307 -17.80 -7.53 11.64
C ILE A 307 -17.85 -8.98 12.11
N ALA A 308 -18.92 -9.38 12.81
CA ALA A 308 -19.11 -10.77 13.21
C ALA A 308 -19.32 -11.64 11.97
N VAL A 309 -18.58 -12.75 11.90
CA VAL A 309 -18.68 -13.72 10.82
C VAL A 309 -18.83 -15.12 11.35
N LYS A 310 -19.60 -15.95 10.64
CA LYS A 310 -19.75 -17.38 10.91
C LYS A 310 -20.11 -18.10 9.63
N ASP A 311 -19.49 -19.25 9.39
CA ASP A 311 -19.78 -20.11 8.24
C ASP A 311 -19.70 -19.36 6.88
N GLY A 312 -18.75 -18.43 6.78
CA GLY A 312 -18.54 -17.62 5.60
C GLY A 312 -19.61 -16.55 5.36
N GLU A 313 -20.39 -16.18 6.37
CA GLU A 313 -21.42 -15.15 6.30
C GLU A 313 -21.24 -14.08 7.37
N ALA A 314 -21.62 -12.83 7.05
CA ALA A 314 -21.67 -11.75 8.02
C ALA A 314 -22.95 -11.85 8.86
N LEU A 315 -22.82 -11.73 10.18
CA LEU A 315 -23.96 -11.77 11.12
C LEU A 315 -24.56 -10.38 11.39
N GLU A 316 -23.91 -9.34 10.88
CA GLU A 316 -24.29 -7.95 11.05
C GLU A 316 -24.51 -7.29 9.69
N LYS A 317 -25.30 -6.22 9.64
CA LYS A 317 -25.62 -5.50 8.40
C LYS A 317 -24.61 -4.42 8.05
N GLU A 318 -23.75 -4.05 9.00
CA GLU A 318 -22.76 -2.99 8.85
C GLU A 318 -21.50 -3.31 9.66
N TRP A 319 -20.38 -2.72 9.24
CA TRP A 319 -19.13 -2.80 9.97
C TRP A 319 -19.20 -1.94 11.23
N ARG A 320 -18.88 -2.54 12.38
CA ARG A 320 -18.78 -1.83 13.66
C ARG A 320 -17.46 -1.07 13.72
N THR A 321 -17.49 0.19 14.12
CA THR A 321 -16.28 0.95 14.46
C THR A 321 -15.74 0.48 15.80
N GLU A 322 -14.44 0.18 15.83
CA GLU A 322 -13.69 -0.22 17.01
C GLU A 322 -12.74 0.88 17.47
N ILE A 323 -12.03 0.61 18.57
CA ILE A 323 -10.97 1.51 19.03
C ILE A 323 -9.88 1.69 17.94
N PRO A 324 -9.48 2.93 17.62
CA PRO A 324 -8.47 3.19 16.61
C PRO A 324 -7.13 2.53 16.94
N ILE A 325 -6.37 2.12 15.92
CA ILE A 325 -5.01 1.62 16.09
C ILE A 325 -4.09 2.77 16.56
N PRO A 326 -3.12 2.56 17.49
CA PRO A 326 -2.26 3.62 18.01
C PRO A 326 -1.42 4.31 16.94
N ARG A 327 -1.02 3.56 15.91
CA ARG A 327 -0.30 4.06 14.74
C ARG A 327 -0.80 3.37 13.49
N GLY A 328 -1.21 4.17 12.52
CA GLY A 328 -1.73 3.69 11.24
C GLY A 328 -0.65 3.19 10.28
N GLY A 329 -1.05 3.01 9.02
CA GLY A 329 -0.14 2.76 7.90
C GLY A 329 -0.22 1.34 7.35
N PRO A 330 0.21 1.13 6.10
CA PRO A 330 0.10 -0.14 5.41
C PRO A 330 1.19 -1.13 5.81
N HIS A 331 1.04 -2.34 5.27
CA HIS A 331 2.08 -3.36 5.22
C HIS A 331 2.52 -3.93 6.58
N ARG A 332 1.55 -4.07 7.49
CA ARG A 332 1.72 -4.56 8.86
C ARG A 332 1.39 -6.04 8.96
N ALA A 333 2.10 -6.77 9.81
CA ALA A 333 1.66 -8.10 10.24
C ALA A 333 0.51 -7.96 11.26
N CYS A 334 -0.50 -8.83 11.15
CA CYS A 334 -1.65 -8.88 12.04
C CYS A 334 -1.87 -10.31 12.52
N VAL A 335 -1.57 -10.58 13.78
CA VAL A 335 -1.48 -11.93 14.33
C VAL A 335 -2.40 -12.07 15.53
N VAL A 336 -3.18 -13.15 15.59
CA VAL A 336 -3.97 -13.49 16.78
C VAL A 336 -3.38 -14.72 17.43
N VAL A 337 -3.02 -14.60 18.70
CA VAL A 337 -2.42 -15.67 19.50
C VAL A 337 -2.73 -15.45 20.98
N ASN A 338 -3.02 -16.52 21.71
CA ASN A 338 -3.43 -16.47 23.13
C ASN A 338 -4.56 -15.46 23.40
N ASP A 339 -5.58 -15.48 22.53
CA ASP A 339 -6.76 -14.60 22.55
C ASP A 339 -6.44 -13.09 22.58
N ARG A 340 -5.32 -12.70 21.96
CA ARG A 340 -4.90 -11.31 21.80
C ARG A 340 -4.54 -11.04 20.36
N LEU A 341 -4.77 -9.80 19.91
CA LEU A 341 -4.45 -9.35 18.56
C LEU A 341 -3.19 -8.49 18.59
N TYR A 342 -2.20 -8.85 17.77
CA TYR A 342 -0.92 -8.18 17.67
C TYR A 342 -0.80 -7.51 16.30
N VAL A 343 -0.36 -6.25 16.29
CA VAL A 343 -0.02 -5.52 15.07
C VAL A 343 1.44 -5.13 15.13
N ILE A 344 2.20 -5.55 14.12
CA ILE A 344 3.67 -5.48 14.12
C ILE A 344 4.16 -4.76 12.87
N GLY A 345 5.09 -3.83 13.04
CA GLY A 345 5.84 -3.18 11.96
C GLY A 345 5.01 -2.22 11.10
N GLY A 346 5.22 -2.27 9.79
CA GLY A 346 4.52 -1.45 8.80
C GLY A 346 5.27 -0.19 8.43
N GLN A 347 4.60 0.69 7.68
CA GLN A 347 5.22 1.91 7.20
C GLN A 347 4.25 3.08 7.05
N GLU A 348 4.81 4.26 6.81
CA GLU A 348 4.16 5.43 6.23
C GLU A 348 4.46 5.51 4.76
N GLY A 349 3.48 5.92 3.95
CA GLY A 349 3.73 6.07 2.53
C GLY A 349 3.77 4.76 1.77
N ASP A 350 3.61 4.85 0.47
CA ASP A 350 4.03 3.87 -0.53
C ASP A 350 4.03 4.61 -1.89
N PHE A 351 4.31 3.92 -2.99
CA PHE A 351 4.24 4.50 -4.32
C PHE A 351 2.83 5.04 -4.60
N MET A 352 2.75 6.26 -5.14
CA MET A 352 1.46 6.86 -5.50
C MET A 352 1.28 6.94 -7.01
N ALA A 353 0.04 7.03 -7.47
CA ALA A 353 -0.23 7.41 -8.85
C ALA A 353 0.28 8.83 -9.11
N LYS A 354 0.96 9.03 -10.24
CA LYS A 354 1.24 10.37 -10.74
C LYS A 354 -0.10 11.10 -10.99
N PRO A 355 -0.29 12.31 -10.45
CA PRO A 355 -1.48 13.12 -10.74
C PRO A 355 -1.70 13.24 -12.25
N GLY A 356 -2.95 13.06 -12.69
CA GLY A 356 -3.33 13.11 -14.11
C GLY A 356 -2.87 11.93 -14.97
N SER A 357 -2.23 10.89 -14.42
CA SER A 357 -1.83 9.73 -15.21
C SER A 357 -3.03 8.84 -15.56
N PRO A 358 -3.33 8.62 -16.86
CA PRO A 358 -4.47 7.78 -17.26
C PRO A 358 -4.28 6.30 -16.91
N ILE A 359 -3.04 5.89 -16.64
CA ILE A 359 -2.65 4.51 -16.28
C ILE A 359 -2.20 4.40 -14.83
N PHE A 360 -2.36 5.44 -14.00
CA PHE A 360 -1.93 5.46 -12.60
C PHE A 360 -0.43 5.16 -12.42
N LYS A 361 0.42 5.68 -13.33
CA LYS A 361 1.87 5.43 -13.31
C LYS A 361 2.45 5.73 -11.94
N CYS A 362 3.15 4.77 -11.36
CA CYS A 362 3.73 4.90 -10.03
C CYS A 362 4.81 6.00 -9.94
N SER A 363 4.81 6.72 -8.82
CA SER A 363 5.83 7.67 -8.40
C SER A 363 6.29 7.35 -6.98
N ARG A 364 7.60 7.32 -6.77
CA ARG A 364 8.20 7.10 -5.44
C ARG A 364 8.07 8.34 -4.57
N ARG A 365 8.03 8.13 -3.26
CA ARG A 365 8.13 9.16 -2.22
C ARG A 365 9.01 8.64 -1.08
N ASN A 366 9.26 9.50 -0.10
CA ASN A 366 9.79 9.04 1.18
C ASN A 366 8.76 8.13 1.84
N GLU A 367 9.24 6.98 2.29
CA GLU A 367 8.51 6.01 3.09
C GLU A 367 9.21 5.96 4.46
N VAL A 368 8.45 5.79 5.53
CA VAL A 368 9.00 5.65 6.88
C VAL A 368 8.59 4.29 7.42
N VAL A 369 9.54 3.38 7.57
CA VAL A 369 9.28 2.04 8.11
C VAL A 369 9.35 2.08 9.63
N TYR A 370 8.49 1.30 10.29
CA TYR A 370 8.36 1.28 11.74
C TYR A 370 8.76 -0.08 12.33
N GLY A 371 9.26 -0.06 13.55
CA GLY A 371 9.51 -1.27 14.36
C GLY A 371 8.46 -1.49 15.45
N ASP A 372 7.42 -0.67 15.49
CA ASP A 372 6.43 -0.66 16.58
C ASP A 372 5.66 -1.98 16.66
N VAL A 373 5.37 -2.40 17.89
CA VAL A 373 4.55 -3.57 18.19
C VAL A 373 3.44 -3.16 19.15
N TYR A 374 2.20 -3.41 18.75
CA TYR A 374 1.03 -3.16 19.57
C TYR A 374 0.27 -4.45 19.81
N MET A 375 -0.31 -4.59 20.99
CA MET A 375 -1.19 -5.69 21.35
C MET A 375 -2.52 -5.12 21.83
N LEU A 376 -3.61 -5.60 21.25
CA LEU A 376 -4.97 -5.36 21.69
C LEU A 376 -5.38 -6.50 22.61
N ASP A 377 -5.66 -6.16 23.87
CA ASP A 377 -6.01 -7.13 24.90
C ASP A 377 -7.51 -7.44 24.94
N ASP A 378 -7.88 -8.35 25.83
CA ASP A 378 -9.22 -8.83 26.07
C ASP A 378 -10.22 -7.74 26.51
N ASP A 379 -9.71 -6.68 27.12
CA ASP A 379 -10.44 -5.48 27.55
C ASP A 379 -10.63 -4.45 26.41
N MET A 380 -10.20 -4.77 25.19
CA MET A 380 -10.14 -3.82 24.07
C MET A 380 -9.28 -2.59 24.44
N LYS A 381 -8.06 -2.83 24.95
CA LYS A 381 -7.07 -1.79 25.20
C LYS A 381 -5.78 -2.09 24.46
N TRP A 382 -5.28 -1.09 23.73
CA TRP A 382 -3.98 -1.17 23.09
C TRP A 382 -2.84 -1.02 24.11
N LYS A 383 -1.86 -1.92 24.03
CA LYS A 383 -0.61 -1.88 24.78
C LYS A 383 0.55 -1.82 23.81
N VAL A 384 1.53 -0.96 24.11
CA VAL A 384 2.81 -0.92 23.41
C VAL A 384 3.70 -2.02 23.96
N LEU A 385 4.28 -2.81 23.07
CA LEU A 385 5.22 -3.89 23.41
C LEU A 385 6.64 -3.53 22.92
N PRO A 386 7.67 -4.28 23.36
CA PRO A 386 9.02 -4.08 22.87
C PRO A 386 9.09 -4.11 21.32
N PRO A 387 9.71 -3.11 20.68
CA PRO A 387 9.74 -3.00 19.24
C PRO A 387 10.63 -4.09 18.62
N MET A 388 10.44 -4.34 17.32
CA MET A 388 11.33 -5.21 16.54
C MET A 388 12.79 -4.73 16.62
N PRO A 389 13.78 -5.63 16.50
CA PRO A 389 15.21 -5.27 16.51
C PRO A 389 15.60 -4.25 15.43
N LYS A 390 14.81 -4.18 14.34
CA LYS A 390 14.89 -3.14 13.33
C LYS A 390 13.50 -2.86 12.76
N PRO A 391 13.27 -1.69 12.15
CA PRO A 391 12.03 -1.40 11.44
C PRO A 391 11.79 -2.40 10.30
N ASP A 392 10.54 -2.83 10.13
CA ASP A 392 10.17 -3.78 9.09
C ASP A 392 8.75 -3.57 8.57
N SER A 393 8.56 -3.70 7.26
CA SER A 393 7.28 -3.64 6.57
C SER A 393 7.22 -4.66 5.43
N HIS A 394 6.07 -4.73 4.76
CA HIS A 394 5.73 -5.72 3.72
C HIS A 394 5.75 -7.14 4.29
N ILE A 395 5.20 -7.25 5.51
CA ILE A 395 5.17 -8.46 6.33
C ILE A 395 3.74 -8.96 6.61
N GLU A 396 2.75 -8.56 5.82
CA GLU A 396 1.32 -8.90 6.02
C GLU A 396 1.07 -10.42 6.08
N PHE A 397 1.79 -11.16 5.23
CA PHE A 397 1.72 -12.63 5.10
C PHE A 397 3.07 -13.30 5.35
N ALA A 398 4.02 -12.56 5.94
CA ALA A 398 5.39 -12.96 6.18
C ALA A 398 5.63 -13.49 7.60
N TRP A 399 4.62 -14.11 8.21
CA TRP A 399 4.66 -14.51 9.61
C TRP A 399 4.00 -15.85 9.86
N VAL A 400 4.45 -16.53 10.92
CA VAL A 400 3.85 -17.76 11.45
C VAL A 400 3.93 -17.78 12.97
N ILE A 401 3.07 -18.57 13.61
CA ILE A 401 3.13 -18.84 15.05
C ILE A 401 3.81 -20.19 15.25
N VAL A 402 4.87 -20.22 16.06
CA VAL A 402 5.63 -21.43 16.39
C VAL A 402 6.00 -21.40 17.87
N ASN A 403 5.66 -22.46 18.62
CA ASN A 403 6.03 -22.64 20.04
C ASN A 403 5.84 -21.36 20.89
N ASN A 404 4.60 -20.87 20.98
CA ASN A 404 4.24 -19.66 21.72
C ASN A 404 5.06 -18.41 21.33
N SER A 405 5.46 -18.33 20.06
CA SER A 405 6.24 -17.21 19.51
C SER A 405 5.68 -16.79 18.16
N ILE A 406 5.78 -15.49 17.87
CA ILE A 406 5.51 -14.94 16.55
C ILE A 406 6.84 -14.89 15.80
N VAL A 407 6.88 -15.46 14.59
CA VAL A 407 8.06 -15.48 13.73
C VAL A 407 7.77 -14.63 12.50
N ILE A 408 8.60 -13.62 12.23
CA ILE A 408 8.57 -12.77 11.02
C ILE A 408 9.73 -13.18 10.10
N VAL A 409 9.45 -13.27 8.80
CA VAL A 409 10.36 -13.86 7.81
C VAL A 409 10.53 -12.93 6.62
N GLY A 410 11.64 -12.19 6.57
CA GLY A 410 11.88 -11.20 5.52
C GLY A 410 11.09 -9.91 5.74
N GLY A 411 11.03 -9.07 4.71
CA GLY A 411 10.43 -7.74 4.78
C GLY A 411 11.36 -6.65 4.20
N THR A 412 11.07 -5.39 4.50
CA THR A 412 11.83 -4.23 4.02
C THR A 412 11.99 -3.18 5.12
N THR A 413 13.20 -2.63 5.25
CA THR A 413 13.51 -1.63 6.28
C THR A 413 13.62 -0.22 5.72
N ASP A 414 14.10 -0.06 4.48
CA ASP A 414 14.26 1.27 3.87
C ASP A 414 14.05 1.24 2.37
N LYS A 415 13.49 2.34 1.83
CA LYS A 415 13.38 2.60 0.39
C LYS A 415 13.80 4.04 0.10
N HIS A 416 14.96 4.20 -0.51
CA HIS A 416 15.47 5.52 -0.87
C HIS A 416 14.84 6.02 -2.19
N PRO A 417 14.12 7.15 -2.22
CA PRO A 417 13.34 7.57 -3.39
C PRO A 417 14.19 7.93 -4.61
N VAL A 418 15.36 8.53 -4.40
CA VAL A 418 16.27 8.98 -5.46
C VAL A 418 17.16 7.84 -5.98
N THR A 419 17.90 7.17 -5.10
CA THR A 419 18.84 6.11 -5.49
C THR A 419 18.14 4.80 -5.87
N LYS A 420 16.84 4.67 -5.55
CA LYS A 420 16.01 3.46 -5.77
C LYS A 420 16.53 2.22 -5.04
N LYS A 421 17.44 2.40 -4.08
CA LYS A 421 17.91 1.35 -3.19
C LYS A 421 16.78 0.97 -2.22
N MET A 422 16.64 -0.33 -1.99
CA MET A 422 15.62 -0.91 -1.13
C MET A 422 16.32 -1.92 -0.22
N THR A 423 16.52 -1.55 1.04
CA THR A 423 17.19 -2.41 2.02
C THR A 423 16.18 -3.41 2.54
N LEU A 424 16.36 -4.67 2.16
CA LEU A 424 15.48 -5.77 2.54
C LEU A 424 15.95 -6.47 3.82
N VAL A 425 15.04 -7.22 4.43
CA VAL A 425 15.32 -8.04 5.61
C VAL A 425 15.59 -9.48 5.16
N GLY A 426 16.65 -10.08 5.69
CA GLY A 426 16.99 -11.48 5.47
C GLY A 426 16.92 -12.30 6.77
N GLU A 427 16.80 -11.64 7.91
CA GLU A 427 16.70 -12.24 9.22
C GLU A 427 15.32 -12.85 9.44
N ILE A 428 15.31 -13.95 10.20
CA ILE A 428 14.10 -14.50 10.80
C ILE A 428 14.03 -13.98 12.23
N LEU A 429 13.03 -13.13 12.50
CA LEU A 429 12.84 -12.48 13.79
C LEU A 429 11.79 -13.26 14.60
N LYS A 430 12.15 -13.70 15.81
CA LYS A 430 11.25 -14.39 16.74
C LYS A 430 10.91 -13.47 17.91
N PHE A 431 9.63 -13.26 18.16
CA PHE A 431 9.09 -12.63 19.34
C PHE A 431 8.50 -13.68 20.28
N GLN A 432 9.13 -13.87 21.44
CA GLN A 432 8.64 -14.82 22.46
C GLN A 432 7.54 -14.16 23.29
N LEU A 433 6.35 -14.77 23.35
CA LEU A 433 5.18 -14.14 23.97
C LEU A 433 5.28 -14.06 25.50
N ASP A 434 5.91 -15.05 26.14
CA ASP A 434 6.05 -15.10 27.61
C ASP A 434 7.02 -14.05 28.15
N THR A 435 8.15 -13.88 27.46
CA THR A 435 9.22 -12.96 27.90
C THR A 435 9.14 -11.60 27.24
N GLN A 436 8.34 -11.47 26.17
CA GLN A 436 8.26 -10.29 25.30
C GLN A 436 9.62 -9.86 24.73
N LYS A 437 10.49 -10.83 24.45
CA LYS A 437 11.83 -10.59 23.90
C LYS A 437 11.90 -10.97 22.44
N TRP A 438 12.59 -10.12 21.68
CA TRP A 438 12.99 -10.39 20.31
C TRP A 438 14.33 -11.11 20.26
N SER A 439 14.46 -12.05 19.32
CA SER A 439 15.70 -12.75 18.99
C SER A 439 15.78 -13.02 17.50
N VAL A 440 16.99 -13.09 16.94
CA VAL A 440 17.20 -13.52 15.55
C VAL A 440 17.49 -15.02 15.55
N VAL A 441 16.66 -15.80 14.86
CA VAL A 441 16.72 -17.28 14.91
C VAL A 441 17.22 -17.91 13.62
N GLY A 442 17.51 -17.10 12.60
CA GLY A 442 18.05 -17.59 11.35
C GLY A 442 18.17 -16.50 10.30
N LYS A 443 18.71 -16.89 9.14
CA LYS A 443 18.72 -16.07 7.92
C LYS A 443 18.11 -16.85 6.76
N LEU A 444 17.33 -16.15 5.95
CA LEU A 444 16.88 -16.58 4.64
C LEU A 444 18.08 -16.77 3.70
N PRO A 445 17.94 -17.56 2.61
CA PRO A 445 18.97 -17.71 1.59
C PRO A 445 19.36 -16.38 0.91
N TYR A 446 18.50 -15.37 1.06
CA TYR A 446 18.66 -14.02 0.55
C TYR A 446 17.65 -13.10 1.23
N ARG A 447 17.90 -11.79 1.18
CA ARG A 447 16.94 -10.78 1.63
C ARG A 447 15.79 -10.66 0.63
N VAL A 448 14.57 -10.55 1.13
CA VAL A 448 13.34 -10.56 0.32
C VAL A 448 12.21 -9.88 1.10
N LYS A 449 11.36 -9.12 0.40
CA LYS A 449 10.09 -8.59 0.96
C LYS A 449 8.88 -9.28 0.36
N THR A 450 7.71 -9.10 0.99
CA THR A 450 6.41 -9.66 0.54
C THR A 450 6.46 -11.18 0.42
N THR A 451 7.23 -11.80 1.30
CA THR A 451 7.33 -13.23 1.46
C THR A 451 5.99 -13.80 1.89
N LEU A 452 5.64 -14.94 1.29
CA LEU A 452 4.45 -15.70 1.62
C LEU A 452 4.89 -16.93 2.38
N VAL A 453 4.48 -17.04 3.64
CA VAL A 453 5.05 -17.99 4.59
C VAL A 453 4.02 -19.04 5.00
N GLY A 454 4.49 -20.26 5.22
CA GLY A 454 3.73 -21.32 5.86
C GLY A 454 4.60 -22.13 6.82
N PHE A 455 3.96 -22.81 7.77
CA PHE A 455 4.65 -23.69 8.71
C PHE A 455 3.93 -25.02 8.79
N TRP A 456 4.63 -26.11 8.46
CA TRP A 456 4.05 -27.44 8.39
C TRP A 456 5.04 -28.50 8.87
N ASN A 457 4.62 -29.35 9.80
CA ASN A 457 5.41 -30.46 10.35
C ASN A 457 6.83 -30.06 10.79
N GLY A 458 6.95 -28.94 11.54
CA GLY A 458 8.24 -28.44 12.05
C GLY A 458 9.09 -27.70 11.00
N MET A 459 8.61 -27.57 9.77
CA MET A 459 9.32 -26.93 8.68
C MET A 459 8.72 -25.56 8.39
N LEU A 460 9.57 -24.54 8.37
CA LEU A 460 9.24 -23.22 7.86
C LEU A 460 9.38 -23.23 6.35
N TYR A 461 8.36 -22.73 5.65
CA TYR A 461 8.35 -22.53 4.21
C TYR A 461 8.21 -21.05 3.89
N PHE A 462 8.85 -20.59 2.83
CA PHE A 462 8.51 -19.31 2.21
C PHE A 462 8.55 -19.40 0.68
N THR A 463 7.76 -18.56 0.03
CA THR A 463 7.79 -18.38 -1.42
C THR A 463 7.51 -16.93 -1.81
N SER A 464 7.74 -16.63 -3.08
CA SER A 464 7.41 -15.35 -3.72
C SER A 464 8.15 -14.13 -3.12
N GLY A 465 7.90 -12.97 -3.69
CA GLY A 465 8.45 -11.70 -3.25
C GLY A 465 9.50 -11.11 -4.18
N GLN A 466 10.09 -9.99 -3.75
CA GLN A 466 11.16 -9.31 -4.50
C GLN A 466 12.46 -9.31 -3.68
N ARG A 467 13.53 -9.77 -4.32
CA ARG A 467 14.89 -9.75 -3.75
C ARG A 467 15.58 -8.41 -4.01
N ASP A 468 16.60 -8.13 -3.23
CA ASP A 468 17.65 -7.15 -3.57
C ASP A 468 18.85 -7.89 -4.20
N LYS A 469 19.91 -7.17 -4.60
CA LYS A 469 21.15 -7.83 -5.06
C LYS A 469 22.09 -8.22 -3.92
N GLY A 470 21.83 -7.78 -2.69
CA GLY A 470 22.60 -8.11 -1.50
C GLY A 470 23.00 -6.90 -0.65
N PRO A 471 23.80 -7.13 0.42
CA PRO A 471 24.27 -6.09 1.34
C PRO A 471 24.98 -4.93 0.66
N ASP A 472 25.83 -5.21 -0.33
CA ASP A 472 26.70 -4.20 -0.94
C ASP A 472 25.94 -3.31 -1.95
N ASP A 473 24.98 -3.90 -2.67
CA ASP A 473 24.08 -3.20 -3.60
C ASP A 473 22.61 -3.61 -3.34
N PRO A 474 21.89 -2.91 -2.45
CA PRO A 474 20.49 -3.21 -2.16
C PRO A 474 19.54 -2.70 -3.27
N ALA A 475 19.98 -2.66 -4.53
CA ALA A 475 19.11 -2.36 -5.65
C ALA A 475 18.10 -3.52 -5.86
N PRO A 476 16.84 -3.22 -6.24
CA PRO A 476 15.84 -4.24 -6.52
C PRO A 476 16.31 -5.25 -7.59
N LYS A 477 16.01 -6.52 -7.34
CA LYS A 477 16.23 -7.65 -8.24
C LYS A 477 14.89 -8.25 -8.69
N LYS A 478 14.95 -9.38 -9.39
CA LYS A 478 13.82 -10.12 -9.95
C LYS A 478 12.80 -10.47 -8.86
N VAL A 479 11.52 -10.37 -9.22
CA VAL A 479 10.42 -11.02 -8.49
C VAL A 479 10.57 -12.53 -8.64
N ILE A 480 10.48 -13.26 -7.54
CA ILE A 480 10.74 -14.70 -7.50
C ILE A 480 9.44 -15.48 -7.34
N GLY A 481 9.48 -16.76 -7.74
CA GLY A 481 8.46 -17.76 -7.42
C GLY A 481 9.08 -18.99 -6.74
N GLU A 482 10.37 -18.93 -6.40
CA GLU A 482 11.06 -20.03 -5.71
C GLU A 482 10.34 -20.33 -4.39
N MET A 483 10.29 -21.60 -4.04
CA MET A 483 9.83 -22.05 -2.73
C MET A 483 10.98 -22.71 -1.99
N TRP A 484 11.13 -22.38 -0.73
CA TRP A 484 12.20 -22.86 0.12
C TRP A 484 11.62 -23.36 1.43
N ARG A 485 12.29 -24.35 2.02
CA ARG A 485 11.99 -24.80 3.38
C ARG A 485 13.23 -24.95 4.24
N THR A 486 13.05 -24.86 5.54
CA THR A 486 14.08 -25.19 6.53
C THR A 486 13.43 -25.73 7.79
N ASN A 487 14.18 -26.53 8.55
CA ASN A 487 13.74 -26.96 9.88
C ASN A 487 13.85 -25.76 10.82
N LEU A 488 12.75 -25.44 11.50
CA LEU A 488 12.69 -24.37 12.46
C LEU A 488 12.28 -24.95 13.82
N SER A 489 13.22 -25.65 14.46
CA SER A 489 13.09 -26.15 15.83
C SER A 489 13.34 -25.00 16.82
N LEU A 490 12.28 -24.42 17.36
CA LEU A 490 12.30 -23.20 18.21
C LEU A 490 12.05 -23.42 19.68
#